data_AF-A0A3D1CUJ4-F1
#
_entry.id   AF-A0A3D1CUJ4-F1
#
_cell.length_a   1.000
_cell.length_b   1.000
_cell.length_c   1.000
_cell.angle_alpha   90.00
_cell.angle_beta   90.00
_cell.angle_gamma   90.00
#
_symmetry.space_group_name_H-M   'P 1'
#
loop_
_entity.id
_entity.type
_entity.pdbx_description
1 polymer ?
#
loop_
_entity_poly.entity_id
_entity_poly.type
_entity_poly.pdbx_seq_one_letter_code
_entity_poly.pdbx_strand_id
1 'polypeptide(L)'
;MGIVKEIQFHPVKDNILHIDFLHVFEDKPVVIQIPVRLEGLAAGVRAGGKLSLDIRKLKVKALPANLPEELVVNVENLELGKSIQVGDLAFDNLEILNAKNAVVCRVQLTRAARGAAAKAQ
;
A
#
# COMPACT_ATOMS: atom_id res chain seq x y z
N MET A 1 -26.47 0.24 -0.94
CA MET A 1 -25.29 -0.66 -0.90
C MET A 1 -24.54 -0.44 0.41
N GLY A 2 -23.95 -1.46 1.02
CA GLY A 2 -23.20 -1.34 2.28
C GLY A 2 -21.77 -1.82 2.11
N ILE A 3 -20.80 -1.08 2.64
CA ILE A 3 -19.37 -1.47 2.62
C ILE A 3 -18.96 -1.84 4.04
N VAL A 4 -18.18 -2.92 4.20
CA VAL A 4 -17.58 -3.28 5.48
C VAL A 4 -16.52 -2.24 5.84
N LYS A 5 -16.75 -1.52 6.94
CA LYS A 5 -15.83 -0.50 7.43
C LYS A 5 -14.77 -1.11 8.33
N GLU A 6 -15.20 -1.93 9.27
CA GLU A 6 -14.34 -2.48 10.33
C GLU A 6 -14.80 -3.87 10.75
N ILE A 7 -13.83 -4.73 11.04
CA ILE A 7 -14.05 -6.07 11.57
C ILE A 7 -13.23 -6.15 12.85
N GLN A 8 -13.90 -6.38 13.97
CA GLN A 8 -13.26 -6.59 15.26
C GLN A 8 -13.08 -8.07 15.51
N PHE A 9 -11.84 -8.47 15.73
CA PHE A 9 -11.46 -9.85 16.05
C PHE A 9 -11.19 -9.99 17.55
N HIS A 10 -11.52 -11.17 18.09
CA HIS A 10 -11.17 -11.54 19.45
C HIS A 10 -9.64 -11.66 19.56
N PRO A 11 -8.99 -11.00 20.53
CA PRO A 11 -7.53 -10.86 20.61
C PRO A 11 -6.73 -12.17 20.85
N VAL A 12 -7.40 -13.32 20.93
CA VAL A 12 -6.78 -14.60 21.33
C VAL A 12 -7.35 -15.77 20.53
N LYS A 13 -8.66 -15.74 20.24
CA LYS A 13 -9.37 -16.85 19.59
C LYS A 13 -9.60 -16.65 18.09
N ASP A 14 -9.11 -15.56 17.49
CA ASP A 14 -9.33 -15.17 16.08
C ASP A 14 -10.82 -15.17 15.62
N ASN A 15 -11.76 -15.23 16.56
CA ASN A 15 -13.19 -15.20 16.29
C ASN A 15 -13.66 -13.77 16.00
N ILE A 16 -14.63 -13.59 15.12
CA ILE A 16 -15.23 -12.28 14.83
C ILE A 16 -16.16 -11.88 15.99
N LEU A 17 -15.97 -10.67 16.54
CA LEU A 17 -16.80 -10.10 17.60
C LEU A 17 -17.85 -9.14 17.05
N HIS A 18 -17.45 -8.25 16.15
CA HIS A 18 -18.29 -7.20 15.59
C HIS A 18 -17.92 -6.92 14.13
N ILE A 19 -18.92 -6.63 13.31
CA ILE A 19 -18.74 -6.17 11.93
C ILE A 19 -19.52 -4.87 11.77
N ASP A 20 -18.78 -3.80 11.45
CA ASP A 20 -19.35 -2.50 11.14
C ASP A 20 -19.62 -2.35 9.64
N PHE A 21 -20.87 -2.08 9.30
CA PHE A 21 -21.27 -1.74 7.93
C PHE A 21 -21.53 -0.25 7.80
N LEU A 22 -20.98 0.35 6.76
CA LEU A 22 -21.25 1.73 6.39
C LEU A 22 -22.24 1.76 5.24
N HIS A 23 -23.38 2.43 5.43
CA HIS A 23 -24.36 2.65 4.37
C HIS A 23 -23.83 3.72 3.42
N VAL A 24 -23.71 3.36 2.13
CA VAL A 24 -23.12 4.21 1.12
C VAL A 24 -24.20 4.75 0.18
N PHE A 25 -24.18 6.07 -0.02
CA PHE A 25 -24.98 6.77 -1.01
C PHE A 25 -24.14 6.98 -2.27
N GLU A 26 -24.74 6.81 -3.44
CA GLU A 26 -24.03 6.90 -4.74
C GLU A 26 -23.48 8.30 -5.01
N ASP A 27 -24.16 9.34 -4.52
CA ASP A 27 -23.81 10.75 -4.78
C ASP A 27 -22.83 11.36 -3.77
N LYS A 28 -22.41 10.61 -2.74
CA LYS A 28 -21.57 11.14 -1.66
C LYS A 28 -20.18 10.51 -1.69
N PRO A 29 -19.10 11.31 -1.63
CA PRO A 29 -17.76 10.77 -1.54
C PRO A 29 -17.58 10.04 -0.20
N VAL A 30 -17.04 8.82 -0.27
CA VAL A 30 -16.78 7.98 0.90
C VAL A 30 -15.29 7.86 1.10
N VAL A 31 -14.88 7.82 2.37
CA VAL A 31 -13.49 7.55 2.77
C VAL A 31 -13.36 6.09 3.15
N ILE A 32 -12.60 5.32 2.37
CA ILE A 32 -12.33 3.90 2.65
C ILE A 32 -10.83 3.59 2.61
N GLN A 33 -10.46 2.46 3.22
CA GLN A 33 -9.09 1.94 3.18
C GLN A 33 -8.98 0.88 2.08
N ILE A 34 -8.23 1.18 1.03
CA ILE A 34 -8.00 0.28 -0.10
C ILE A 34 -6.63 -0.39 0.06
N PRO A 35 -6.51 -1.72 -0.09
CA PRO A 35 -5.24 -2.41 -0.05
C PRO A 35 -4.35 -2.03 -1.23
N VAL A 36 -3.04 -2.03 -1.00
CA VAL A 36 -2.02 -1.76 -2.03
C VAL A 36 -1.47 -3.08 -2.54
N ARG A 37 -1.49 -3.28 -3.87
CA ARG A 37 -0.83 -4.37 -4.57
C ARG A 37 0.41 -3.87 -5.28
N LEU A 38 1.50 -4.61 -5.15
CA LEU A 38 2.74 -4.31 -5.86
C LEU A 38 2.81 -5.15 -7.12
N GLU A 39 3.08 -4.48 -8.24
CA GLU A 39 3.23 -5.13 -9.54
C GLU A 39 4.67 -4.99 -10.04
N GLY A 40 5.18 -6.09 -10.59
CA GLY A 40 6.54 -6.18 -11.11
C GLY A 40 7.59 -6.56 -10.08
N LEU A 41 8.82 -6.76 -10.58
CA LEU A 41 9.96 -7.21 -9.78
C LEU A 41 11.02 -6.10 -9.78
N ALA A 42 11.12 -5.39 -8.65
CA ALA A 42 12.01 -4.25 -8.51
C ALA A 42 13.47 -4.57 -8.86
N ALA A 43 14.11 -3.68 -9.62
CA ALA A 43 15.53 -3.78 -9.95
C ALA A 43 16.40 -3.93 -8.68
N GLY A 44 16.04 -3.23 -7.60
CA GLY A 44 16.70 -3.35 -6.31
C GLY A 44 16.56 -4.72 -5.65
N VAL A 45 15.48 -5.46 -5.91
CA VAL A 45 15.32 -6.86 -5.45
C VAL A 45 16.21 -7.79 -6.25
N ARG A 46 16.31 -7.59 -7.57
CA ARG A 46 17.23 -8.37 -8.43
C ARG A 46 18.70 -8.21 -7.99
N ALA A 47 19.05 -7.02 -7.52
CA ALA A 47 20.38 -6.72 -6.99
C ALA A 47 20.60 -7.17 -5.52
N GLY A 48 19.69 -7.96 -4.94
CA GLY A 48 19.84 -8.56 -3.60
C GLY A 48 19.23 -7.74 -2.45
N GLY A 49 18.45 -6.71 -2.77
CA GLY A 49 17.63 -5.97 -1.80
C GLY A 49 16.36 -6.71 -1.38
N LYS A 50 15.77 -6.29 -0.27
CA LYS A 50 14.47 -6.77 0.22
C LYS A 50 13.40 -5.71 0.01
N LEU A 51 12.32 -6.05 -0.71
CA LEU A 51 11.16 -5.19 -0.82
C LEU A 51 10.37 -5.20 0.49
N SER A 52 10.09 -4.01 1.04
CA SER A 52 9.25 -3.80 2.21
C SER A 52 8.04 -2.96 1.84
N LEU A 53 6.86 -3.50 2.10
CA LEU A 53 5.58 -2.80 2.03
C LEU A 53 5.27 -2.26 3.43
N ASP A 54 5.42 -0.95 3.61
CA ASP A 54 5.24 -0.32 4.91
C ASP A 54 3.76 0.02 5.16
N ILE A 55 3.10 0.53 4.12
CA ILE A 55 1.69 0.89 4.17
C ILE A 55 0.92 -0.12 3.31
N ARG A 56 0.21 -1.03 3.97
CA ARG A 56 -0.59 -2.07 3.29
C ARG A 56 -1.92 -1.56 2.78
N LYS A 57 -2.46 -0.49 3.39
CA LYS A 57 -3.76 0.10 3.06
C LYS A 57 -3.64 1.61 3.02
N LEU A 58 -4.14 2.24 1.96
CA LEU A 58 -4.19 3.69 1.82
C LEU A 58 -5.62 4.18 2.04
N LYS A 59 -5.77 5.31 2.77
CA LYS A 59 -7.07 5.97 2.90
C LYS A 59 -7.30 6.82 1.66
N VAL A 60 -8.36 6.49 0.92
CA VAL A 60 -8.75 7.19 -0.30
C VAL A 60 -10.16 7.71 -0.14
N LYS A 61 -10.42 8.88 -0.70
CA LYS A 61 -11.72 9.51 -0.80
C LYS A 61 -12.13 9.57 -2.26
N ALA A 62 -13.25 8.94 -2.57
CA ALA A 62 -13.80 8.87 -3.93
C ALA A 62 -15.30 8.63 -3.89
N LEU A 63 -15.94 8.80 -5.05
CA LEU A 63 -17.29 8.32 -5.27
C LEU A 63 -17.32 6.79 -5.29
N PRO A 64 -18.39 6.14 -4.81
CA PRO A 64 -18.49 4.68 -4.77
C PRO A 64 -18.29 3.99 -6.13
N ALA A 65 -18.68 4.65 -7.22
CA ALA A 65 -18.52 4.14 -8.58
C ALA A 65 -17.05 4.08 -9.05
N ASN A 66 -16.17 4.87 -8.44
CA ASN A 66 -14.76 5.00 -8.84
C ASN A 66 -13.80 4.34 -7.84
N LEU A 67 -14.31 3.62 -6.83
CA LEU A 67 -13.47 2.96 -5.84
C LEU A 67 -12.90 1.65 -6.41
N PRO A 68 -11.57 1.56 -6.64
CA PRO A 68 -10.95 0.30 -7.03
C PRO A 68 -10.89 -0.67 -5.85
N GLU A 69 -10.88 -1.97 -6.13
CA GLU A 69 -10.67 -3.00 -5.11
C GLU A 69 -9.23 -2.99 -4.57
N GLU A 70 -8.26 -2.64 -5.42
CA GLU A 70 -6.84 -2.63 -5.09
C GLU A 70 -6.13 -1.47 -5.78
N LEU A 71 -5.14 -0.87 -5.10
CA LEU A 71 -4.26 0.13 -5.67
C LEU A 71 -2.99 -0.54 -6.17
N VAL A 72 -2.84 -0.60 -7.49
CA VAL A 72 -1.68 -1.20 -8.14
C VAL A 72 -0.53 -0.19 -8.19
N VAL A 73 0.62 -0.56 -7.63
CA VAL A 73 1.84 0.24 -7.63
C VAL A 73 2.94 -0.53 -8.37
N ASN A 74 3.40 0.02 -9.48
CA ASN A 74 4.51 -0.54 -10.23
C ASN A 74 5.83 -0.28 -9.48
N VAL A 75 6.59 -1.34 -9.20
CA VAL A 75 7.87 -1.27 -8.47
C VAL A 75 9.09 -1.62 -9.33
N GLU A 76 8.95 -1.82 -10.64
CA GLU A 76 10.02 -2.33 -11.52
C GLU A 76 11.26 -1.45 -11.52
N ASN A 77 11.07 -0.13 -11.59
CA ASN A 77 12.13 0.87 -11.61
C ASN A 77 12.68 1.22 -10.22
N LEU A 78 12.25 0.51 -9.17
CA LEU A 78 12.68 0.81 -7.80
C LEU A 78 14.08 0.23 -7.53
N GLU A 79 15.07 1.13 -7.44
CA GLU A 79 16.47 0.77 -7.13
C GLU A 79 16.68 0.47 -5.64
N LEU A 80 17.85 -0.09 -5.33
CA LEU A 80 18.31 -0.35 -3.95
C LEU A 80 18.35 0.94 -3.12
N GLY A 81 17.71 0.93 -1.96
CA GLY A 81 17.69 2.06 -1.04
C GLY A 81 16.69 3.16 -1.41
N LYS A 82 16.01 3.07 -2.57
CA LYS A 82 14.95 4.00 -2.95
C LYS A 82 13.59 3.58 -2.38
N SER A 83 12.70 4.56 -2.27
CA SER A 83 11.34 4.40 -1.75
C SER A 83 10.33 5.15 -2.62
N ILE A 84 9.13 4.59 -2.75
CA ILE A 84 7.98 5.23 -3.41
C ILE A 84 7.15 5.91 -2.33
N GLN A 85 6.93 7.22 -2.48
CA GLN A 85 6.08 7.99 -1.59
C GLN A 85 4.64 8.05 -2.12
N VAL A 86 3.69 8.36 -1.24
CA VAL A 86 2.29 8.57 -1.62
C VAL A 86 2.14 9.68 -2.65
N GLY A 87 2.98 10.72 -2.58
CA GLY A 87 2.96 11.83 -3.54
C GLY A 87 3.36 11.45 -4.98
N ASP A 88 4.09 10.35 -5.15
CA ASP A 88 4.52 9.86 -6.47
C ASP A 88 3.44 8.98 -7.13
N LEU A 89 2.38 8.64 -6.40
CA LEU A 89 1.27 7.83 -6.88
C LEU A 89 0.17 8.73 -7.43
N ALA A 90 -0.02 8.71 -8.75
CA ALA A 90 -1.15 9.34 -9.41
C ALA A 90 -2.19 8.28 -9.74
N PHE A 91 -3.40 8.42 -9.18
CA PHE A 91 -4.56 7.64 -9.58
C PHE A 91 -5.66 8.58 -10.04
N ASP A 92 -6.25 8.31 -11.20
CA ASP A 92 -7.32 9.12 -11.75
C ASP A 92 -8.58 9.02 -10.88
N ASN A 93 -9.23 10.16 -10.62
CA ASN A 93 -10.49 10.27 -9.87
C ASN A 93 -10.44 9.84 -8.38
N LEU A 94 -9.26 9.81 -7.76
CA LEU A 94 -9.07 9.36 -6.38
C LEU A 94 -8.28 10.40 -5.55
N GLU A 95 -8.87 10.88 -4.45
CA GLU A 95 -8.17 11.75 -3.49
C GLU A 95 -7.52 10.90 -2.39
N ILE A 96 -6.19 10.79 -2.39
CA ILE A 96 -5.48 10.12 -1.30
C ILE A 96 -5.39 11.06 -0.09
N LEU A 97 -5.89 10.62 1.07
CA LEU A 97 -5.89 11.41 2.31
C LEU A 97 -4.64 11.18 3.18
N ASN A 98 -3.80 10.21 2.82
CA ASN A 98 -2.53 9.99 3.50
C ASN A 98 -1.54 11.13 3.22
N ALA A 99 -0.61 11.34 4.16
CA ALA A 99 0.43 12.35 4.00
C ALA A 99 1.29 12.05 2.76
N LYS A 100 1.56 13.06 1.93
CA LYS A 100 2.26 12.90 0.65
C LYS A 100 3.68 12.35 0.80
N ASN A 101 4.32 12.62 1.94
CA ASN A 101 5.65 12.12 2.29
C ASN A 101 5.66 10.70 2.89
N ALA A 102 4.49 10.10 3.10
CA ALA A 102 4.42 8.75 3.64
C ALA A 102 4.98 7.76 2.62
N VAL A 103 5.84 6.86 3.07
CA VAL A 103 6.47 5.84 2.23
C VAL A 103 5.53 4.65 2.10
N VAL A 104 5.17 4.29 0.87
CA VAL A 104 4.32 3.12 0.59
C VAL A 104 5.19 1.87 0.52
N CYS A 105 6.28 1.94 -0.24
CA CYS A 105 7.22 0.83 -0.45
C CYS A 105 8.66 1.31 -0.49
N ARG A 106 9.57 0.46 -0.03
CA ARG A 106 11.02 0.70 -0.12
C ARG A 106 11.78 -0.58 -0.35
N VAL A 107 12.91 -0.48 -1.05
CA VAL A 107 13.88 -1.58 -1.14
C VAL A 107 14.94 -1.37 -0.08
N GLN A 108 14.94 -2.22 0.95
CA GLN A 108 15.95 -2.23 2.00
C GLN A 108 17.21 -2.95 1.53
N LEU A 109 18.39 -2.39 1.82
CA LEU A 109 19.65 -3.11 1.67
C LEU A 109 19.69 -4.27 2.67
N THR A 110 19.86 -5.48 2.16
CA THR A 110 20.13 -6.64 3.00
C THR A 110 21.62 -6.66 3.39
N ARG A 111 21.96 -7.33 4.50
CA ARG A 111 23.35 -7.50 4.94
C ARG A 111 24.21 -8.20 3.87
N ALA A 112 23.62 -9.12 3.11
CA ALA A 112 24.29 -9.82 2.01
C ALA A 112 24.64 -8.85 0.86
N ALA A 113 23.73 -7.96 0.49
CA ALA A 113 23.98 -6.95 -0.55
C ALA A 113 25.06 -5.93 -0.13
N ARG A 114 25.12 -5.53 1.15
CA ARG A 114 26.24 -4.69 1.67
C ARG A 114 27.58 -5.39 1.59
N GLY A 115 27.63 -6.69 1.91
CA GLY A 115 28.87 -7.47 1.88
C GLY A 115 29.43 -7.69 0.47
N ALA A 116 28.55 -7.79 -0.54
CA ALA A 116 28.96 -7.90 -1.94
C ALA A 116 29.53 -6.57 -2.50
N ALA A 117 28.93 -5.43 -2.15
CA ALA A 117 29.45 -4.12 -2.54
C ALA A 117 30.82 -3.81 -1.92
N ALA A 118 31.08 -4.27 -0.69
CA ALA A 118 32.35 -4.05 0.01
C ALA A 118 33.51 -4.97 -0.46
N LYS A 119 33.23 -6.04 -1.22
CA LYS A 119 34.24 -6.94 -1.80
C LYS A 119 34.66 -6.57 -3.23
N ALA A 120 34.01 -5.58 -3.84
CA ALA A 120 34.31 -5.09 -5.18
C ALA A 120 35.21 -3.84 -5.17
N GLN A 121 35.69 -3.40 -4.00
CA GLN A 121 36.73 -2.38 -3.82
C GLN A 121 38.02 -3.03 -3.32
#